data_AF-A0A2A7MPR2-F1
#
_entry.id   AF-A0A2A7MPR2-F1
#
_cell.length_a   1.000
_cell.length_b   1.000
_cell.length_c   1.000
_cell.angle_alpha   90.00
_cell.angle_beta   90.00
_cell.angle_gamma   90.00
#
_symmetry.space_group_name_H-M   'P 1'
#
loop_
_entity.id
_entity.type
_entity.pdbx_description
1 polymer ?
#
loop_
_entity_poly.entity_id
_entity_poly.type
_entity_poly.pdbx_seq_one_letter_code
_entity_poly.pdbx_strand_id
1 'polypeptide(L)' 'MHILEPTVFPGGVGKTWQPGDFEQLLGDVTSRVFDVYADSTVVYPGHGDDTTLGAERPHLAEWKERGW' A
#
# COMPACT_ATOMS: atom_id res chain seq x y z
N MET A 1 14.25 9.67 -5.14
CA MET A 1 13.89 8.90 -3.94
C MET A 1 13.32 7.58 -4.42
N HIS A 2 14.10 6.51 -4.39
CA HIS A 2 13.66 5.18 -4.83
C HIS A 2 12.97 4.52 -3.64
N ILE A 3 11.67 4.30 -3.74
CA ILE A 3 10.90 3.56 -2.74
C ILE A 3 11.27 2.09 -2.97
N LEU A 4 12.06 1.52 -2.06
CA LEU A 4 12.56 0.15 -2.15
C LEU A 4 11.41 -0.81 -1.82
N GLU A 5 11.22 -1.75 -2.74
CA GLU A 5 10.38 -2.96 -2.68
C GLU A 5 8.84 -2.75 -2.80
N PRO A 6 8.18 -3.47 -3.73
CA PRO A 6 6.81 -3.16 -4.16
C PRO A 6 5.82 -3.56 -3.07
N THR A 7 5.51 -2.63 -2.19
CA THR A 7 4.61 -2.82 -1.05
C THR A 7 3.19 -2.38 -1.36
N VAL A 8 2.98 -1.51 -2.36
CA VAL A 8 1.67 -1.01 -2.79
C VAL A 8 1.47 -1.35 -4.26
N PHE A 9 0.40 -2.08 -4.53
CA PHE A 9 -0.10 -2.43 -5.86
C PHE A 9 -1.50 -1.84 -6.05
N PRO A 10 -1.97 -1.69 -7.30
CA PRO A 10 -3.36 -1.31 -7.55
C PRO A 10 -4.29 -2.30 -6.86
N GLY A 11 -5.04 -1.84 -5.86
CA GLY A 11 -5.98 -2.68 -5.12
C GLY A 11 -5.41 -3.48 -3.94
N GLY A 12 -4.19 -3.23 -3.47
CA GLY A 12 -3.74 -3.81 -2.20
C GLY A 12 -2.24 -3.70 -1.89
N VAL A 13 -1.87 -4.27 -0.73
CA VAL A 13 -0.46 -4.41 -0.32
C VAL A 13 0.12 -5.75 -0.78
N GLY A 14 1.46 -5.85 -0.85
CA GLY A 14 2.17 -7.03 -1.31
C GLY A 14 1.84 -8.33 -0.55
N LYS A 15 2.17 -9.48 -1.17
CA LYS A 15 1.81 -10.81 -0.69
C LYS A 15 2.44 -11.12 0.68
N THR A 16 1.60 -11.52 1.63
CA THR A 16 1.97 -11.95 2.99
C THR A 16 1.95 -13.47 3.12
N TRP A 17 2.65 -14.02 4.12
CA TRP A 17 2.90 -15.47 4.20
C TRP A 17 2.49 -16.09 5.55
N GLN A 18 2.24 -15.29 6.58
CA GLN A 18 1.77 -15.75 7.89
C GLN A 18 0.59 -14.90 8.41
N PRO A 19 -0.27 -15.46 9.29
CA PRO A 19 -1.29 -14.68 9.97
C PRO A 19 -0.68 -13.52 10.76
N GLY A 20 -1.23 -12.31 10.57
CA GLY A 20 -0.76 -11.08 11.23
C GLY A 20 0.26 -10.27 10.42
N ASP A 21 0.95 -10.87 9.45
CA ASP A 21 1.88 -10.15 8.56
C ASP A 21 1.16 -9.05 7.77
N PHE A 22 -0.09 -9.28 7.38
CA PHE A 22 -0.89 -8.31 6.64
C PHE A 22 -1.21 -7.07 7.47
N GLU A 23 -1.59 -7.24 8.73
CA GLU A 23 -1.89 -6.11 9.62
C GLU A 23 -0.62 -5.30 9.89
N GLN A 24 0.52 -5.98 10.10
CA GLN A 24 1.83 -5.35 10.27
C GLN A 24 2.20 -4.55 9.01
N LEU A 25 2.12 -5.17 7.83
CA LEU A 25 2.46 -4.56 6.55
C LEU A 25 1.55 -3.36 6.25
N LEU A 26 0.23 -3.50 6.44
CA LEU A 26 -0.73 -2.43 6.23
C LEU A 26 -0.48 -1.26 7.19
N GLY A 27 -0.14 -1.54 8.45
CA GLY A 27 0.23 -0.52 9.43
C GLY A 27 1.52 0.22 9.06
N ASP A 28 2.55 -0.51 8.64
CA ASP A 28 3.82 0.06 8.21
C ASP A 28 3.66 0.91 6.94
N VAL A 29 2.94 0.41 5.94
CA VAL A 29 2.66 1.15 4.70
C VAL A 29 1.83 2.40 4.99
N THR A 30 0.83 2.32 5.87
CA THR A 30 0.02 3.49 6.24
C THR A 30 0.90 4.56 6.89
N SER A 31 1.62 4.21 7.95
CA SER A 31 2.39 5.17 8.76
C SER A 31 3.62 5.74 8.04
N ARG A 32 4.26 4.98 7.15
CA ARG A 32 5.52 5.39 6.50
C ARG A 32 5.33 5.92 5.08
N VAL A 33 4.19 5.64 4.45
CA VAL A 33 3.92 6.04 3.07
C VAL A 33 2.70 6.94 3.01
N PHE A 34 1.52 6.45 3.40
CA PHE A 34 0.29 7.23 3.28
C PHE A 34 0.26 8.44 4.21
N ASP A 35 0.80 8.35 5.42
CA ASP A 35 0.82 9.48 6.37
C ASP A 35 1.96 10.47 6.09
N VAL A 36 2.96 10.06 5.29
CA VAL A 36 4.17 10.85 5.03
C VAL A 36 4.10 11.60 3.70
N TYR A 37 3.49 11.00 2.69
CA TYR A 37 3.48 11.55 1.33
C TYR A 37 2.09 12.04 0.93
N ALA A 38 2.08 13.03 0.02
CA ALA A 38 0.86 13.66 -0.45
C ALA A 38 0.09 12.74 -1.41
N ASP A 39 -1.21 13.00 -1.57
CA ASP A 39 -2.09 12.24 -2.45
C ASP A 39 -1.69 12.30 -3.93
N SER A 40 -0.94 13.32 -4.35
CA SER A 40 -0.37 13.44 -5.69
C SER A 40 0.87 12.58 -5.92
N THR A 41 1.40 11.91 -4.89
CA THR A 41 2.55 11.01 -5.04
C THR A 41 2.19 9.80 -5.87
N VAL A 42 2.91 9.63 -6.98
CA VAL A 42 2.76 8.48 -7.88
C VAL A 42 3.49 7.28 -7.30
N VAL A 43 2.83 6.13 -7.33
CA VAL A 43 3.35 4.82 -6.94
C VAL A 43 3.57 4.00 -8.20
N TYR A 44 4.76 3.39 -8.30
CA TYR A 44 5.18 2.54 -9.41
C TYR A 44 5.37 1.10 -8.89
N PRO A 45 4.36 0.22 -8.99
CA PRO A 45 4.36 -1.10 -8.33
C PRO A 45 5.29 -2.14 -8.96
N GLY A 46 5.93 -1.82 -10.09
CA GLY A 46 6.74 -2.76 -10.88
C GLY A 46 5.93 -3.77 -11.71
N HIS A 47 4.67 -4.05 -11.37
CA HIS A 47 3.70 -4.79 -12.19
C HIS A 47 2.28 -4.21 -12.00
N GLY A 48 1.54 -4.03 -13.09
CA GLY A 48 0.24 -3.33 -13.09
C GLY A 48 0.35 -1.88 -13.55
N ASP A 49 -0.76 -1.14 -13.46
CA ASP A 49 -0.80 0.28 -13.84
C ASP A 49 -0.20 1.17 -12.73
N ASP A 50 0.38 2.29 -13.14
CA ASP A 50 0.81 3.34 -12.21
C ASP A 50 -0.42 3.89 -11.47
N THR A 51 -0.28 4.17 -10.18
CA THR A 51 -1.36 4.73 -9.35
C THR A 51 -0.85 5.92 -8.54
N THR A 52 -1.72 6.58 -7.79
CA THR A 52 -1.32 7.60 -6.81
C THR A 52 -1.79 7.22 -5.42
N LEU A 53 -1.10 7.74 -4.40
CA LEU A 53 -1.54 7.53 -3.02
C LEU A 53 -2.97 8.04 -2.80
N GLY A 54 -3.37 9.12 -3.46
CA GLY A 54 -4.74 9.65 -3.39
C GLY A 54 -5.78 8.70 -3.98
N ALA A 55 -5.44 7.97 -5.04
CA ALA A 55 -6.33 6.97 -5.62
C ALA A 55 -6.50 5.76 -4.69
N GLU A 56 -5.42 5.33 -4.03
CA GLU A 56 -5.42 4.14 -3.18
C GLU A 56 -5.92 4.40 -1.74
N ARG A 57 -5.73 5.60 -1.18
CA ARG A 57 -6.02 5.93 0.23
C ARG A 57 -7.45 5.58 0.69
N PRO A 58 -8.52 5.82 -0.10
CA PRO A 58 -9.87 5.45 0.30
C PRO A 58 -10.05 3.94 0.52
N HIS A 59 -9.18 3.11 -0.06
CA HIS A 59 -9.27 1.66 0.00
C HIS A 59 -8.59 1.04 1.23
N LEU A 60 -7.83 1.81 2.02
CA LEU A 60 -7.13 1.30 3.21
C LEU A 60 -8.08 0.62 4.21
N ALA A 61 -9.29 1.17 4.38
CA ALA A 61 -10.31 0.59 5.26
C ALA A 61 -10.84 -0.75 4.72
N GLU A 62 -11.13 -0.80 3.43
CA GLU A 62 -11.57 -2.02 2.74
C GLU A 62 -10.50 -3.12 2.83
N TRP A 63 -9.23 -2.76 2.62
CA TRP A 63 -8.11 -3.70 2.70
C TRP A 63 -7.99 -4.28 4.11
N LYS A 64 -8.12 -3.44 5.13
CA LYS A 64 -8.09 -3.86 6.54
C LYS A 64 -9.21 -4.83 6.87
N GLU A 65 -10.43 -4.57 6.40
CA GLU A 65 -11.59 -5.45 6.64
C GLU A 65 -11.49 -6.79 5.90
N ARG A 66 -10.87 -6.80 4.71
CA ARG A 66 -10.71 -8.02 3.91
C ARG A 66 -9.63 -8.95 4.44
N GLY A 67 -8.62 -8.42 5.12
CA GLY A 67 -7.60 -9.22 5.83
C GLY A 67 -6.81 -10.17 4.93
N TRP A 68 -6.42 -9.73 3.74
CA TRP A 68 -5.69 -10.52 2.73
C TRP A 68 -4.45 -11.23 3.26
#